data_AF-A0A1W9RK87-F1
#
_entry.id   AF-A0A1W9RK87-F1
#
_cell.length_a   1.000
_cell.length_b   1.000
_cell.length_c   1.000
_cell.angle_alpha   90.00
_cell.angle_beta   90.00
_cell.angle_gamma   90.00
#
_symmetry.space_group_name_H-M   'P 1'
#
loop_
_entity.id
_entity.type
_entity.pdbx_description
1 polymer ?
#
loop_
_entity_poly.entity_id
_entity_poly.type
_entity_poly.pdbx_seq_one_letter_code
_entity_poly.pdbx_strand_id
1 'polypeptide(L)'
;MAISAGKAARLNRLFNPADHRAVCVAADHGWMSDPTPNVIELERILKLVVEGGADGILISYGTALRLGHLMRGKNSPAMLIRADWMNMPRLGGSNVSNVLPAVNFRKMATSFASDALRVGASAITIYYFIGYSDEFEEINIEQAAIFAQECRKVGLPLIIEPMAVGGMVTGVNIAEILIAPGRIAAEIGADALKIPYTGDVKSFKKLVDQAGVPVLVLGGAKSDVPRDALELVDEALQAGAAGTVFGRNVTKAKDPRKMVADICALVHEGKSIDEILGEKREGNFRLKSIPEKCIGCRLCEIVCERFHEIGYGTYRARLRIEFPKIGDEIKGFKPVICTLCGKCVKACPTGALVIGEKGYLVLDADKCTGCGECVTACPYDVIFLDDNGKPVFCDLCAGDPQCVKWCKEGALVTSEMRRIIEVN
;
A
#
# COMPACT_ATOMS: atom_id res chain seq x y z
N MET A 1 -13.52 1.35 30.37
CA MET A 1 -14.48 0.26 30.65
C MET A 1 -13.95 -1.02 30.05
N ALA A 2 -14.10 -2.16 30.72
CA ALA A 2 -13.82 -3.45 30.10
C ALA A 2 -14.72 -3.66 28.89
N ILE A 3 -14.17 -4.21 27.81
CA ILE A 3 -14.92 -4.54 26.60
C ILE A 3 -16.08 -5.51 26.94
N SER A 4 -17.25 -5.31 26.35
CA SER A 4 -18.39 -6.19 26.63
C SER A 4 -18.13 -7.61 26.12
N ALA A 5 -18.68 -8.62 26.78
CA ALA A 5 -18.48 -10.03 26.40
C ALA A 5 -18.84 -10.29 24.93
N GLY A 6 -19.90 -9.67 24.42
CA GLY A 6 -20.30 -9.79 23.01
C GLY A 6 -19.31 -9.19 22.03
N LYS A 7 -18.68 -8.06 22.37
CA LYS A 7 -17.60 -7.49 21.56
C LYS A 7 -16.33 -8.33 21.64
N ALA A 8 -15.95 -8.78 22.84
CA ALA A 8 -14.78 -9.63 23.06
C ALA A 8 -14.86 -10.93 22.24
N ALA A 9 -15.99 -11.63 22.28
CA ALA A 9 -16.19 -12.87 21.53
C ALA A 9 -16.05 -12.67 20.01
N ARG A 10 -16.53 -11.54 19.48
CA ARG A 10 -16.43 -11.21 18.06
C ARG A 10 -15.03 -10.76 17.65
N LEU A 11 -14.36 -9.97 18.49
CA LEU A 11 -12.97 -9.59 18.26
C LEU A 11 -12.03 -10.80 18.33
N ASN A 12 -12.26 -11.76 19.21
CA ASN A 12 -11.48 -13.01 19.26
C ASN A 12 -11.66 -13.92 18.04
N ARG A 13 -12.68 -13.67 17.21
CA ARG A 13 -12.84 -14.31 15.90
C ARG A 13 -12.00 -13.61 14.81
N LEU A 14 -11.65 -12.34 15.03
CA LEU A 14 -10.90 -11.51 14.09
C LEU A 14 -9.41 -11.46 14.44
N PHE A 15 -9.08 -11.21 15.70
CA PHE A 15 -7.71 -11.20 16.21
C PHE A 15 -7.40 -12.59 16.75
N ASN A 16 -6.33 -13.17 16.23
CA ASN A 16 -5.85 -14.46 16.67
C ASN A 16 -5.51 -14.40 18.17
N PRO A 17 -6.10 -15.27 19.02
CA PRO A 17 -5.89 -15.20 20.47
C PRO A 17 -4.45 -15.43 20.93
N ALA A 18 -3.60 -16.05 20.10
CA ALA A 18 -2.22 -16.38 20.46
C ALA A 18 -1.28 -15.18 20.35
N ASP A 19 -1.47 -14.31 19.36
CA ASP A 19 -0.58 -13.18 19.07
C ASP A 19 -1.29 -11.82 19.09
N HIS A 20 -2.62 -11.82 19.25
CA HIS A 20 -3.49 -10.65 19.20
C HIS A 20 -3.41 -9.85 17.90
N ARG A 21 -3.10 -10.52 16.78
CA ARG A 21 -2.98 -9.92 15.44
C ARG A 21 -4.06 -10.43 14.49
N ALA A 22 -4.31 -9.68 13.41
CA ALA A 22 -5.26 -10.07 12.38
C ALA A 22 -4.74 -9.83 10.95
N VAL A 23 -4.91 -10.81 10.07
CA VAL A 23 -4.71 -10.71 8.62
C VAL A 23 -6.07 -10.64 7.94
N CYS A 24 -6.46 -9.43 7.53
CA CYS A 24 -7.74 -9.18 6.88
C CYS A 24 -7.58 -8.83 5.40
N VAL A 25 -8.59 -9.17 4.61
CA VAL A 25 -8.66 -8.82 3.19
C VAL A 25 -9.86 -7.94 2.90
N ALA A 26 -9.63 -6.77 2.28
CA ALA A 26 -10.69 -5.87 1.83
C ALA A 26 -11.14 -6.20 0.40
N ALA A 27 -12.40 -6.58 0.27
CA ALA A 27 -13.07 -7.06 -0.92
C ALA A 27 -14.36 -6.26 -1.24
N ASP A 28 -14.48 -5.05 -0.69
CA ASP A 28 -15.61 -4.14 -0.83
C ASP A 28 -15.52 -3.20 -2.04
N HIS A 29 -14.42 -3.20 -2.80
CA HIS A 29 -14.19 -2.24 -3.90
C HIS A 29 -15.29 -2.22 -4.97
N GLY A 30 -15.93 -3.36 -5.28
CA GLY A 30 -17.05 -3.40 -6.25
C GLY A 30 -18.26 -2.57 -5.82
N TRP A 31 -18.30 -2.12 -4.58
CA TRP A 31 -19.28 -1.18 -4.04
C TRP A 31 -19.07 0.27 -4.51
N MET A 32 -17.83 0.64 -4.85
CA MET A 32 -17.42 2.03 -5.06
C MET A 32 -16.62 2.25 -6.35
N SER A 33 -16.17 1.18 -7.03
CA SER A 33 -15.25 1.21 -8.17
C SER A 33 -15.79 0.40 -9.35
N ASP A 34 -15.14 0.55 -10.50
CA ASP A 34 -15.46 -0.21 -11.71
C ASP A 34 -15.42 -1.73 -11.51
N PRO A 35 -16.20 -2.48 -12.32
CA PRO A 35 -16.21 -3.94 -12.36
C PRO A 35 -14.92 -4.47 -13.02
N THR A 36 -13.79 -4.24 -12.36
CA THR A 36 -12.49 -4.81 -12.71
C THR A 36 -12.51 -6.34 -12.54
N PRO A 37 -11.57 -7.11 -13.13
CA PRO A 37 -11.57 -8.57 -13.03
C PRO A 37 -11.67 -9.09 -11.58
N ASN A 38 -11.02 -8.40 -10.63
CA ASN A 38 -11.09 -8.78 -9.21
C ASN A 38 -12.45 -8.54 -8.54
N VAL A 39 -13.33 -7.75 -9.15
CA VAL A 39 -14.72 -7.55 -8.73
C VAL A 39 -15.65 -8.56 -9.41
N ILE A 40 -15.42 -8.83 -10.70
CA ILE A 40 -16.22 -9.80 -11.47
C ILE A 40 -16.00 -11.22 -10.95
N GLU A 41 -14.74 -11.61 -10.72
CA GLU A 41 -14.35 -12.95 -10.25
C GLU A 41 -14.33 -13.07 -8.73
N LEU A 42 -15.05 -12.20 -8.01
CA LEU A 42 -14.88 -12.04 -6.57
C LEU A 42 -15.10 -13.35 -5.79
N GLU A 43 -16.09 -14.18 -6.16
CA GLU A 43 -16.32 -15.46 -5.48
C GLU A 43 -15.11 -16.40 -5.57
N ARG A 44 -14.50 -16.52 -6.77
CA ARG A 44 -13.30 -17.34 -6.97
C ARG A 44 -12.15 -16.82 -6.11
N ILE A 45 -11.96 -15.50 -6.08
CA ILE A 45 -10.90 -14.86 -5.29
C ILE A 45 -11.14 -15.05 -3.79
N LEU A 46 -12.38 -14.90 -3.31
CA LEU A 46 -12.69 -15.09 -1.90
C LEU A 46 -12.46 -16.54 -1.44
N LYS A 47 -12.72 -17.54 -2.29
CA LYS A 47 -12.36 -18.94 -1.99
C LYS A 47 -10.84 -19.07 -1.76
N LEU A 48 -10.03 -18.50 -2.65
CA LEU A 48 -8.57 -18.49 -2.51
C LEU A 48 -8.08 -17.73 -1.28
N VAL A 49 -8.74 -16.63 -0.92
CA VAL A 49 -8.44 -15.86 0.31
C VAL A 49 -8.74 -16.67 1.56
N VAL A 50 -9.87 -17.38 1.60
CA VAL A 50 -10.22 -18.28 2.71
C VAL A 50 -9.21 -19.43 2.81
N GLU A 51 -8.86 -20.06 1.69
CA GLU A 51 -7.84 -21.12 1.64
C GLU A 51 -6.45 -20.63 2.06
N GLY A 52 -6.15 -19.35 1.83
CA GLY A 52 -4.89 -18.73 2.25
C GLY A 52 -4.79 -18.46 3.76
N GLY A 53 -5.89 -18.61 4.51
CA GLY A 53 -5.89 -18.49 5.96
C GLY A 53 -6.19 -17.08 6.50
N ALA A 54 -6.87 -16.22 5.75
CA ALA A 54 -7.26 -14.90 6.25
C ALA A 54 -8.12 -15.02 7.53
N ASP A 55 -7.85 -14.17 8.53
CA ASP A 55 -8.64 -14.08 9.76
C ASP A 55 -9.95 -13.32 9.53
N GLY A 56 -9.95 -12.36 8.60
CA GLY A 56 -11.09 -11.49 8.35
C GLY A 56 -11.26 -11.10 6.89
N ILE A 57 -12.50 -10.91 6.45
CA ILE A 57 -12.80 -10.40 5.11
C ILE A 57 -13.80 -9.26 5.22
N LEU A 58 -13.41 -8.08 4.72
CA LEU A 58 -14.24 -6.90 4.64
C LEU A 58 -14.98 -6.84 3.31
N ILE A 59 -16.31 -6.84 3.36
CA ILE A 59 -17.21 -6.82 2.19
C ILE A 59 -18.38 -5.88 2.44
N SER A 60 -19.08 -5.47 1.37
CA SER A 60 -20.36 -4.77 1.52
C SER A 60 -21.48 -5.73 1.96
N TYR A 61 -22.54 -5.19 2.55
CA TYR A 61 -23.72 -5.96 2.94
C TYR A 61 -24.34 -6.75 1.77
N GLY A 62 -24.45 -6.14 0.58
CA GLY A 62 -24.96 -6.82 -0.61
C GLY A 62 -24.09 -8.01 -1.07
N THR A 63 -22.77 -7.92 -0.88
CA THR A 63 -21.87 -9.06 -1.12
C THR A 63 -22.03 -10.12 -0.04
N ALA A 64 -22.25 -9.74 1.23
CA ALA A 64 -22.50 -10.69 2.32
C ALA A 64 -23.77 -11.53 2.10
N LEU A 65 -24.82 -10.96 1.51
CA LEU A 65 -26.03 -11.70 1.16
C LEU A 65 -25.76 -12.81 0.11
N ARG A 66 -24.87 -12.55 -0.84
CA ARG A 66 -24.56 -13.49 -1.95
C ARG A 66 -23.46 -14.49 -1.58
N LEU A 67 -22.36 -13.99 -1.02
CA LEU A 67 -21.11 -14.73 -0.82
C LEU A 67 -20.80 -15.02 0.65
N GLY A 68 -21.68 -14.62 1.59
CA GLY A 68 -21.46 -14.81 3.01
C GLY A 68 -21.31 -16.27 3.44
N HIS A 69 -21.76 -17.23 2.63
CA HIS A 69 -21.56 -18.67 2.87
C HIS A 69 -20.09 -19.07 3.01
N LEU A 70 -19.16 -18.30 2.42
CA LEU A 70 -17.71 -18.52 2.55
C LEU A 70 -17.14 -18.12 3.94
N MET A 71 -17.92 -17.43 4.78
CA MET A 71 -17.45 -16.80 6.03
C MET A 71 -18.30 -17.17 7.27
N ARG A 72 -19.17 -18.19 7.16
CA ARG A 72 -20.10 -18.60 8.24
C ARG A 72 -19.66 -19.85 9.01
N GLY A 73 -18.54 -20.47 8.65
CA GLY A 73 -18.02 -21.67 9.31
C GLY A 73 -17.30 -21.38 10.63
N LYS A 74 -17.15 -22.41 11.47
CA LYS A 74 -16.38 -22.34 12.72
C LYS A 74 -14.95 -21.84 12.47
N ASN A 75 -14.31 -22.37 11.44
CA ASN A 75 -12.92 -22.07 11.05
C ASN A 75 -12.84 -21.12 9.85
N SER A 76 -13.94 -20.46 9.47
CA SER A 76 -13.91 -19.48 8.38
C SER A 76 -13.52 -18.10 8.93
N PRO A 77 -13.00 -17.19 8.09
CA PRO A 77 -12.73 -15.82 8.48
C PRO A 77 -13.93 -15.12 9.13
N ALA A 78 -13.62 -14.16 10.00
CA ALA A 78 -14.53 -13.14 10.47
C ALA A 78 -15.09 -12.33 9.29
N MET A 79 -16.42 -12.24 9.20
CA MET A 79 -17.07 -11.36 8.24
C MET A 79 -17.09 -9.94 8.80
N LEU A 80 -16.51 -8.99 8.07
CA LEU A 80 -16.55 -7.56 8.37
C LEU A 80 -17.43 -6.85 7.34
N ILE A 81 -18.31 -5.96 7.79
CA ILE A 81 -19.25 -5.26 6.90
C ILE A 81 -18.81 -3.82 6.69
N ARG A 82 -18.52 -3.45 5.45
CA ARG A 82 -18.47 -2.05 5.01
C ARG A 82 -19.87 -1.47 5.09
N ALA A 83 -20.06 -0.51 5.97
CA ALA A 83 -21.36 0.04 6.31
C ALA A 83 -21.70 1.36 5.62
N ASP A 84 -20.74 1.94 4.91
CA ASP A 84 -20.92 3.19 4.20
C ASP A 84 -20.39 3.15 2.77
N TRP A 85 -20.96 4.02 1.96
CA TRP A 85 -20.59 4.26 0.58
C TRP A 85 -19.95 5.63 0.44
N MET A 86 -19.05 5.79 -0.52
CA MET A 86 -18.47 7.07 -0.87
C MET A 86 -18.19 7.14 -2.39
N ASN A 87 -18.16 8.35 -2.94
CA ASN A 87 -17.97 8.58 -4.38
C ASN A 87 -16.54 9.02 -4.76
N MET A 88 -15.56 8.96 -3.85
CA MET A 88 -14.20 9.45 -4.09
C MET A 88 -13.57 8.89 -5.38
N PRO A 89 -13.73 7.60 -5.76
CA PRO A 89 -13.15 7.09 -7.02
C PRO A 89 -13.64 7.81 -8.29
N ARG A 90 -14.72 8.60 -8.19
CA ARG A 90 -15.29 9.41 -9.27
C ARG A 90 -14.82 10.87 -9.24
N LEU A 91 -14.06 11.29 -8.21
CA LEU A 91 -13.47 12.64 -8.13
C LEU A 91 -12.15 12.64 -8.90
N GLY A 92 -12.00 13.59 -9.84
CA GLY A 92 -10.78 13.97 -10.61
C GLY A 92 -9.77 12.87 -10.98
N GLY A 93 -9.50 12.61 -12.26
CA GLY A 93 -8.41 11.69 -12.65
C GLY A 93 -8.83 10.23 -12.88
N SER A 94 -10.13 9.96 -13.08
CA SER A 94 -10.88 8.80 -12.56
C SER A 94 -10.21 7.42 -12.67
N ASN A 95 -10.27 6.66 -11.55
CA ASN A 95 -10.03 5.20 -11.50
C ASN A 95 -11.31 4.39 -11.82
N VAL A 96 -12.32 5.05 -12.37
CA VAL A 96 -13.64 4.51 -12.72
C VAL A 96 -14.05 5.11 -14.06
N SER A 97 -13.99 4.33 -15.14
CA SER A 97 -14.25 4.76 -16.52
C SER A 97 -15.70 4.60 -16.97
N ASN A 98 -16.53 3.84 -16.23
CA ASN A 98 -17.90 3.50 -16.67
C ASN A 98 -19.01 4.32 -16.00
N VAL A 99 -18.68 5.44 -15.34
CA VAL A 99 -19.65 6.30 -14.65
C VAL A 99 -19.24 7.77 -14.79
N LEU A 100 -20.21 8.69 -14.80
CA LEU A 100 -19.93 10.14 -14.84
C LEU A 100 -19.07 10.59 -13.64
N PRO A 101 -18.08 11.46 -13.85
CA PRO A 101 -17.29 12.06 -12.77
C PRO A 101 -18.18 12.76 -11.74
N ALA A 102 -17.74 12.75 -10.48
CA ALA A 102 -18.33 13.52 -9.41
C ALA A 102 -17.59 14.85 -9.26
N VAL A 103 -18.34 15.92 -8.95
CA VAL A 103 -17.78 17.25 -8.66
C VAL A 103 -17.65 17.51 -7.16
N ASN A 104 -18.47 16.86 -6.35
CA ASN A 104 -18.50 17.00 -4.91
C ASN A 104 -18.27 15.66 -4.23
N PHE A 105 -17.40 15.65 -3.21
CA PHE A 105 -17.24 14.47 -2.38
C PHE A 105 -18.50 14.22 -1.54
N ARG A 106 -18.94 12.97 -1.53
CA ARG A 106 -20.11 12.50 -0.80
C ARG A 106 -19.80 11.14 -0.20
N LYS A 107 -20.35 10.93 1.00
CA LYS A 107 -20.45 9.63 1.64
C LYS A 107 -21.80 9.48 2.32
N MET A 108 -22.20 8.24 2.58
CA MET A 108 -23.47 7.93 3.22
C MET A 108 -23.42 6.57 3.91
N ALA A 109 -24.07 6.44 5.07
CA ALA A 109 -24.35 5.14 5.67
C ALA A 109 -25.33 4.35 4.79
N THR A 110 -25.06 3.06 4.59
CA THR A 110 -25.88 2.18 3.73
C THR A 110 -26.25 0.87 4.42
N SER A 111 -25.63 0.55 5.56
CA SER A 111 -25.96 -0.61 6.38
C SER A 111 -25.67 -0.30 7.83
N PHE A 112 -26.49 -0.80 8.74
CA PHE A 112 -26.39 -0.50 10.17
C PHE A 112 -26.02 -1.73 10.99
N ALA A 113 -25.85 -1.57 12.31
CA ALA A 113 -25.45 -2.68 13.19
C ALA A 113 -26.42 -3.88 13.10
N SER A 114 -27.71 -3.63 12.94
CA SER A 114 -28.74 -4.67 12.78
C SER A 114 -28.57 -5.51 11.51
N ASP A 115 -28.18 -4.88 10.40
CA ASP A 115 -27.91 -5.56 9.13
C ASP A 115 -26.68 -6.45 9.24
N ALA A 116 -25.60 -5.91 9.83
CA ALA A 116 -24.37 -6.66 10.06
C ALA A 116 -24.62 -7.90 10.94
N LEU A 117 -25.42 -7.77 11.99
CA LEU A 117 -25.82 -8.91 12.82
C LEU A 117 -26.64 -9.95 12.03
N ARG A 118 -27.56 -9.51 11.16
CA ARG A 118 -28.41 -10.41 10.37
C ARG A 118 -27.61 -11.35 9.46
N VAL A 119 -26.44 -10.90 8.97
CA VAL A 119 -25.56 -11.72 8.12
C VAL A 119 -24.48 -12.48 8.89
N GLY A 120 -24.44 -12.34 10.22
CA GLY A 120 -23.46 -13.00 11.09
C GLY A 120 -22.10 -12.30 11.15
N ALA A 121 -22.05 -10.99 10.91
CA ALA A 121 -20.81 -10.23 10.94
C ALA A 121 -20.17 -10.21 12.34
N SER A 122 -18.84 -10.22 12.35
CA SER A 122 -18.00 -10.09 13.54
C SER A 122 -17.64 -8.64 13.82
N ALA A 123 -17.62 -7.76 12.81
CA ALA A 123 -17.47 -6.33 13.01
C ALA A 123 -18.14 -5.54 11.88
N ILE A 124 -18.32 -4.25 12.12
CA ILE A 124 -18.75 -3.29 11.12
C ILE A 124 -17.67 -2.23 10.92
N THR A 125 -17.47 -1.78 9.69
CA THR A 125 -16.41 -0.86 9.30
C THR A 125 -16.98 0.34 8.58
N ILE A 126 -16.61 1.54 9.03
CA ILE A 126 -17.00 2.81 8.42
C ILE A 126 -15.79 3.65 8.07
N TYR A 127 -15.93 4.54 7.10
CA TYR A 127 -14.95 5.59 6.84
C TYR A 127 -15.14 6.78 7.80
N TYR A 128 -14.01 7.37 8.18
CA TYR A 128 -13.94 8.69 8.79
C TYR A 128 -13.01 9.55 7.93
N PHE A 129 -13.58 10.44 7.12
CA PHE A 129 -12.80 11.33 6.27
C PHE A 129 -12.56 12.69 6.92
N ILE A 130 -11.35 13.23 6.72
CA ILE A 130 -10.87 14.50 7.27
C ILE A 130 -10.16 15.29 6.17
N GLY A 131 -10.23 16.64 6.20
CA GLY A 131 -9.43 17.52 5.35
C GLY A 131 -10.14 18.09 4.11
N TYR A 132 -11.46 17.92 3.98
CA TYR A 132 -12.25 18.43 2.84
C TYR A 132 -12.97 19.76 3.16
N SER A 133 -13.91 19.76 4.11
CA SER A 133 -14.55 20.97 4.67
C SER A 133 -15.08 20.67 6.08
N ASP A 134 -15.32 21.72 6.86
CA ASP A 134 -15.82 21.60 8.24
C ASP A 134 -17.19 20.90 8.27
N GLU A 135 -18.09 21.22 7.34
CA GLU A 135 -19.42 20.58 7.25
C GLU A 135 -19.30 19.10 6.92
N PHE A 136 -18.31 18.73 6.09
CA PHE A 136 -18.08 17.34 5.76
C PHE A 136 -17.51 16.59 6.97
N GLU A 137 -16.61 17.20 7.73
CA GLU A 137 -16.07 16.63 8.96
C GLU A 137 -17.17 16.45 10.03
N GLU A 138 -18.07 17.42 10.18
CA GLU A 138 -19.25 17.33 11.05
C GLU A 138 -20.09 16.09 10.75
N ILE A 139 -20.47 15.90 9.47
CA ILE A 139 -21.23 14.72 9.01
C ILE A 139 -20.46 13.42 9.30
N ASN A 140 -19.14 13.44 9.23
CA ASN A 140 -18.32 12.28 9.54
C ASN A 140 -18.34 11.93 11.04
N ILE A 141 -18.20 12.94 11.91
CA ILE A 141 -18.24 12.76 13.35
C ILE A 141 -19.63 12.28 13.78
N GLU A 142 -20.70 12.91 13.28
CA GLU A 142 -22.08 12.52 13.59
C GLU A 142 -22.34 11.06 13.20
N GLN A 143 -21.99 10.67 11.98
CA GLN A 143 -22.16 9.29 11.53
C GLN A 143 -21.38 8.31 12.40
N ALA A 144 -20.11 8.60 12.70
CA ALA A 144 -19.28 7.74 13.55
C ALA A 144 -19.86 7.58 14.96
N ALA A 145 -20.39 8.66 15.54
CA ALA A 145 -21.05 8.63 16.86
C ALA A 145 -22.32 7.78 16.86
N ILE A 146 -23.14 7.86 15.80
CA ILE A 146 -24.33 7.01 15.62
C ILE A 146 -23.92 5.53 15.59
N PHE A 147 -22.96 5.17 14.74
CA PHE A 147 -22.49 3.79 14.66
C PHE A 147 -21.91 3.29 15.99
N ALA A 148 -21.14 4.11 16.69
CA ALA A 148 -20.59 3.75 18.00
C ALA A 148 -21.71 3.47 19.01
N GLN A 149 -22.76 4.30 19.03
CA GLN A 149 -23.92 4.10 19.91
C GLN A 149 -24.67 2.80 19.57
N GLU A 150 -24.95 2.55 18.29
CA GLU A 150 -25.65 1.34 17.85
C GLU A 150 -24.85 0.08 18.15
N CYS A 151 -23.57 0.08 17.81
CA CYS A 151 -22.64 -1.02 18.05
C CYS A 151 -22.55 -1.38 19.54
N ARG A 152 -22.51 -0.36 20.42
CA ARG A 152 -22.55 -0.57 21.89
C ARG A 152 -23.82 -1.26 22.34
N LYS A 153 -25.00 -0.88 21.82
CA LYS A 153 -26.29 -1.47 22.21
C LYS A 153 -26.35 -2.97 21.94
N VAL A 154 -25.69 -3.44 20.89
CA VAL A 154 -25.79 -4.83 20.42
C VAL A 154 -24.50 -5.65 20.58
N GLY A 155 -23.45 -5.04 21.14
CA GLY A 155 -22.15 -5.68 21.33
C GLY A 155 -21.44 -6.05 20.02
N LEU A 156 -21.64 -5.27 18.96
CA LEU A 156 -20.93 -5.42 17.68
C LEU A 156 -19.66 -4.55 17.71
N PRO A 157 -18.47 -5.09 17.39
CA PRO A 157 -17.27 -4.28 17.22
C PRO A 157 -17.38 -3.28 16.08
N LEU A 158 -16.94 -2.04 16.33
CA LEU A 158 -16.83 -0.97 15.35
C LEU A 158 -15.38 -0.75 14.96
N ILE A 159 -15.08 -0.88 13.66
CA ILE A 159 -13.80 -0.49 13.08
C ILE A 159 -14.00 0.84 12.37
N ILE A 160 -13.21 1.86 12.73
CA ILE A 160 -13.24 3.15 12.04
C ILE A 160 -12.01 3.26 11.15
N GLU A 161 -12.20 3.76 9.93
CA GLU A 161 -11.14 3.99 8.95
C GLU A 161 -10.89 5.50 8.74
N PRO A 162 -10.04 6.12 9.56
CA PRO A 162 -9.57 7.48 9.34
C PRO A 162 -8.82 7.61 8.01
N MET A 163 -9.23 8.55 7.17
CA MET A 163 -8.67 8.82 5.86
C MET A 163 -8.58 10.33 5.63
N ALA A 164 -7.37 10.84 5.44
CA ALA A 164 -7.17 12.23 5.06
C ALA A 164 -7.43 12.36 3.55
N VAL A 165 -8.39 13.19 3.16
CA VAL A 165 -8.75 13.47 1.77
C VAL A 165 -9.12 14.94 1.62
N GLY A 166 -8.70 15.57 0.52
CA GLY A 166 -9.01 16.97 0.21
C GLY A 166 -7.81 17.72 -0.35
N GLY A 167 -8.05 18.95 -0.83
CA GLY A 167 -7.04 19.72 -1.57
C GLY A 167 -5.79 20.11 -0.75
N MET A 168 -5.88 20.08 0.59
CA MET A 168 -4.76 20.39 1.50
C MET A 168 -4.01 19.14 1.99
N VAL A 169 -4.49 17.94 1.65
CA VAL A 169 -3.85 16.69 2.04
C VAL A 169 -2.78 16.33 1.01
N THR A 170 -1.56 16.13 1.47
CA THR A 170 -0.39 15.80 0.65
C THR A 170 0.32 14.57 1.22
N GLY A 171 1.19 13.94 0.42
CA GLY A 171 2.05 12.86 0.92
C GLY A 171 3.05 13.29 2.00
N VAL A 172 3.22 14.60 2.24
CA VAL A 172 4.13 15.12 3.30
C VAL A 172 3.41 15.21 4.64
N ASN A 173 2.16 15.65 4.65
CA ASN A 173 1.42 15.96 5.88
C ASN A 173 0.41 14.87 6.28
N ILE A 174 0.11 13.89 5.41
CA ILE A 174 -0.89 12.85 5.68
C ILE A 174 -0.64 12.11 7.00
N ALA A 175 0.62 11.86 7.33
CA ALA A 175 0.99 11.20 8.57
C ALA A 175 0.60 12.01 9.81
N GLU A 176 0.84 13.32 9.78
CA GLU A 176 0.52 14.22 10.88
C GLU A 176 -0.99 14.47 10.97
N ILE A 177 -1.66 14.61 9.82
CA ILE A 177 -3.10 14.82 9.74
C ILE A 177 -3.87 13.64 10.35
N LEU A 178 -3.37 12.41 10.23
CA LEU A 178 -4.08 11.22 10.71
C LEU A 178 -3.90 10.92 12.21
N ILE A 179 -2.98 11.59 12.90
CA ILE A 179 -2.74 11.36 14.32
C ILE A 179 -3.97 11.72 15.15
N ALA A 180 -4.46 12.96 15.04
CA ALA A 180 -5.61 13.42 15.81
C ALA A 180 -6.90 12.65 15.46
N PRO A 181 -7.26 12.46 14.18
CA PRO A 181 -8.40 11.65 13.79
C PRO A 181 -8.34 10.19 14.24
N GLY A 182 -7.14 9.59 14.28
CA GLY A 182 -6.96 8.26 14.85
C GLY A 182 -7.37 8.20 16.32
N ARG A 183 -6.89 9.15 17.13
CA ARG A 183 -7.30 9.26 18.54
C ARG A 183 -8.78 9.62 18.70
N ILE A 184 -9.29 10.56 17.91
CA ILE A 184 -10.71 10.97 17.93
C ILE A 184 -11.61 9.76 17.62
N ALA A 185 -11.26 8.94 16.62
CA ALA A 185 -12.01 7.73 16.30
C ALA A 185 -12.07 6.74 17.47
N ALA A 186 -10.97 6.57 18.20
CA ALA A 186 -10.94 5.76 19.41
C ALA A 186 -11.87 6.34 20.51
N GLU A 187 -11.83 7.66 20.74
CA GLU A 187 -12.70 8.35 21.71
C GLU A 187 -14.19 8.29 21.33
N ILE A 188 -14.53 8.32 20.04
CA ILE A 188 -15.90 8.12 19.54
C ILE A 188 -16.41 6.71 19.93
N GLY A 189 -15.49 5.74 20.01
CA GLY A 189 -15.76 4.39 20.47
C GLY A 189 -15.43 3.30 19.44
N ALA A 190 -14.47 3.55 18.54
CA ALA A 190 -13.87 2.50 17.73
C ALA A 190 -13.25 1.41 18.63
N ASP A 191 -13.43 0.15 18.28
CA ASP A 191 -12.77 -0.98 18.94
C ASP A 191 -11.46 -1.36 18.23
N ALA A 192 -11.29 -0.94 16.97
CA ALA A 192 -10.04 -0.99 16.22
C ALA A 192 -10.03 0.11 15.15
N LEU A 193 -8.85 0.49 14.68
CA LEU A 193 -8.67 1.44 13.60
C LEU A 193 -8.13 0.74 12.35
N LYS A 194 -8.55 1.19 11.18
CA LYS A 194 -7.96 0.83 9.90
C LYS A 194 -7.34 2.07 9.28
N ILE A 195 -6.02 2.15 9.18
CA ILE A 195 -5.34 3.41 8.82
C ILE A 195 -4.31 3.17 7.71
N PRO A 196 -4.18 4.07 6.71
CA PRO A 196 -3.13 4.00 5.71
C PRO A 196 -1.74 4.05 6.33
N TYR A 197 -0.82 3.25 5.79
CA TYR A 197 0.59 3.36 6.17
C TYR A 197 1.13 4.76 5.82
N THR A 198 1.87 5.36 6.75
CA THR A 198 2.33 6.75 6.64
C THR A 198 3.66 6.90 5.88
N GLY A 199 4.24 5.79 5.43
CA GLY A 199 5.40 5.75 4.55
C GLY A 199 6.71 5.36 5.22
N ASP A 200 6.78 5.41 6.56
CA ASP A 200 7.90 4.96 7.37
C ASP A 200 7.47 4.51 8.79
N VAL A 201 8.28 3.67 9.41
CA VAL A 201 8.01 3.07 10.74
C VAL A 201 7.85 4.13 11.82
N LYS A 202 8.67 5.18 11.81
CA LYS A 202 8.70 6.19 12.88
C LYS A 202 7.44 7.03 12.87
N SER A 203 6.98 7.48 11.70
CA SER A 203 5.73 8.24 11.59
C SER A 203 4.52 7.36 11.92
N PHE A 204 4.51 6.10 11.47
CA PHE A 204 3.39 5.21 11.72
C PHE A 204 3.29 4.84 13.20
N LYS A 205 4.44 4.61 13.86
CA LYS A 205 4.52 4.31 15.28
C LYS A 205 3.89 5.40 16.15
N LYS A 206 4.10 6.68 15.82
CA LYS A 206 3.46 7.79 16.57
C LYS A 206 1.95 7.68 16.56
N LEU A 207 1.37 7.27 15.44
CA LEU A 207 -0.07 7.09 15.29
C LEU A 207 -0.55 5.87 16.06
N VAL A 208 0.17 4.74 15.95
CA VAL A 208 -0.15 3.50 16.69
C VAL A 208 -0.13 3.74 18.21
N ASP A 209 0.91 4.38 18.72
CA ASP A 209 1.09 4.64 20.15
C ASP A 209 -0.01 5.55 20.72
N GLN A 210 -0.59 6.43 19.91
CA GLN A 210 -1.63 7.38 20.34
C GLN A 210 -3.06 6.88 20.11
N ALA A 211 -3.26 5.85 19.28
CA ALA A 211 -4.58 5.33 18.93
C ALA A 211 -5.34 4.79 20.14
N GLY A 212 -4.67 4.15 21.09
CA GLY A 212 -5.29 3.57 22.29
C GLY A 212 -6.15 2.31 22.03
N VAL A 213 -6.25 1.87 20.78
CA VAL A 213 -6.95 0.65 20.32
C VAL A 213 -6.12 -0.02 19.22
N PRO A 214 -6.35 -1.31 18.91
CA PRO A 214 -5.63 -2.01 17.84
C PRO A 214 -5.69 -1.27 16.50
N VAL A 215 -4.54 -1.08 15.85
CA VAL A 215 -4.42 -0.45 14.53
C VAL A 215 -4.09 -1.52 13.49
N LEU A 216 -4.93 -1.64 12.47
CA LEU A 216 -4.70 -2.48 11.30
C LEU A 216 -4.24 -1.61 10.13
N VAL A 217 -3.11 -1.95 9.53
CA VAL A 217 -2.58 -1.18 8.39
C VAL A 217 -3.40 -1.45 7.13
N LEU A 218 -3.84 -0.39 6.44
CA LEU A 218 -4.47 -0.48 5.13
C LEU A 218 -3.40 -0.73 4.06
N GLY A 219 -3.69 -1.64 3.14
CA GLY A 219 -2.87 -1.82 1.93
C GLY A 219 -2.97 -0.64 0.97
N GLY A 220 -1.83 -0.03 0.64
CA GLY A 220 -1.70 1.13 -0.25
C GLY A 220 -2.04 0.84 -1.72
N ALA A 221 -1.37 1.53 -2.64
CA ALA A 221 -1.45 1.19 -4.05
C ALA A 221 -1.03 -0.28 -4.28
N LYS A 222 -1.54 -0.89 -5.36
CA LYS A 222 -1.12 -2.24 -5.75
C LYS A 222 0.38 -2.21 -6.07
N SER A 223 1.18 -3.10 -5.47
CA SER A 223 2.52 -3.42 -5.96
C SER A 223 2.46 -4.63 -6.88
N ASP A 224 3.24 -4.61 -7.96
CA ASP A 224 3.46 -5.77 -8.82
C ASP A 224 4.55 -6.70 -8.27
N VAL A 225 5.23 -6.29 -7.19
CA VAL A 225 6.26 -7.07 -6.51
C VAL A 225 5.71 -7.52 -5.15
N PRO A 226 5.50 -8.84 -4.92
CA PRO A 226 4.94 -9.34 -3.66
C PRO A 226 5.70 -8.87 -2.42
N ARG A 227 7.03 -8.74 -2.55
CA ARG A 227 7.88 -8.28 -1.48
C ARG A 227 7.57 -6.87 -0.97
N ASP A 228 7.26 -5.91 -1.84
CA ASP A 228 6.95 -4.55 -1.38
C ASP A 228 5.70 -4.55 -0.48
N ALA A 229 4.74 -5.44 -0.77
CA ALA A 229 3.54 -5.61 0.04
C ALA A 229 3.88 -6.22 1.42
N LEU A 230 4.79 -7.21 1.47
CA LEU A 230 5.28 -7.82 2.71
C LEU A 230 6.14 -6.86 3.54
N GLU A 231 7.01 -6.06 2.91
CA GLU A 231 7.84 -5.05 3.58
C GLU A 231 6.96 -3.99 4.25
N LEU A 232 5.87 -3.55 3.61
CA LEU A 232 4.91 -2.63 4.23
C LEU A 232 4.28 -3.25 5.49
N VAL A 233 3.87 -4.52 5.43
CA VAL A 233 3.28 -5.22 6.59
C VAL A 233 4.32 -5.35 7.70
N ASP A 234 5.55 -5.75 7.39
CA ASP A 234 6.65 -5.88 8.36
C ASP A 234 6.95 -4.53 9.04
N GLU A 235 7.09 -3.45 8.27
CA GLU A 235 7.29 -2.10 8.80
C GLU A 235 6.14 -1.65 9.70
N ALA A 236 4.89 -1.96 9.33
CA ALA A 236 3.72 -1.65 10.15
C ALA A 236 3.71 -2.45 11.46
N LEU A 237 4.08 -3.73 11.44
CA LEU A 237 4.21 -4.56 12.64
C LEU A 237 5.33 -4.03 13.56
N GLN A 238 6.47 -3.62 13.01
CA GLN A 238 7.56 -2.98 13.76
C GLN A 238 7.12 -1.68 14.43
N ALA A 239 6.22 -0.93 13.80
CA ALA A 239 5.60 0.26 14.38
C ALA A 239 4.55 -0.06 15.46
N GLY A 240 4.18 -1.33 15.65
CA GLY A 240 3.24 -1.80 16.67
C GLY A 240 1.82 -2.08 16.16
N ALA A 241 1.60 -2.11 14.85
CA ALA A 241 0.29 -2.47 14.30
C ALA A 241 -0.16 -3.87 14.76
N ALA A 242 -1.46 -4.03 14.95
CA ALA A 242 -2.10 -5.29 15.31
C ALA A 242 -2.42 -6.16 14.08
N GLY A 243 -1.79 -5.89 12.93
CA GLY A 243 -2.00 -6.62 11.68
C GLY A 243 -2.42 -5.72 10.53
N THR A 244 -3.18 -6.28 9.58
CA THR A 244 -3.37 -5.68 8.26
C THR A 244 -4.79 -5.86 7.70
N VAL A 245 -5.24 -4.90 6.89
CA VAL A 245 -6.42 -5.02 6.02
C VAL A 245 -6.02 -4.67 4.59
N PHE A 246 -5.61 -5.68 3.81
CA PHE A 246 -5.14 -5.49 2.43
C PHE A 246 -6.24 -5.71 1.40
N GLY A 247 -6.36 -4.78 0.46
CA GLY A 247 -7.31 -4.88 -0.64
C GLY A 247 -6.66 -5.33 -1.94
N ARG A 248 -6.18 -4.36 -2.71
CA ARG A 248 -5.67 -4.56 -4.08
C ARG A 248 -4.43 -5.45 -4.16
N ASN A 249 -3.56 -5.44 -3.15
CA ASN A 249 -2.37 -6.30 -3.11
C ASN A 249 -2.71 -7.79 -3.02
N VAL A 250 -3.91 -8.14 -2.54
CA VAL A 250 -4.40 -9.54 -2.50
C VAL A 250 -5.35 -9.81 -3.65
N THR A 251 -6.42 -9.00 -3.77
CA THR A 251 -7.48 -9.24 -4.76
C THR A 251 -7.03 -9.11 -6.21
N LYS A 252 -5.93 -8.38 -6.49
CA LYS A 252 -5.32 -8.27 -7.82
C LYS A 252 -3.98 -9.03 -7.93
N ALA A 253 -3.64 -9.88 -6.95
CA ALA A 253 -2.46 -10.73 -7.02
C ALA A 253 -2.66 -11.82 -8.08
N LYS A 254 -1.56 -12.30 -8.67
CA LYS A 254 -1.59 -13.47 -9.57
C LYS A 254 -2.06 -14.72 -8.82
N ASP A 255 -1.60 -14.87 -7.58
CA ASP A 255 -2.04 -15.93 -6.65
C ASP A 255 -2.48 -15.30 -5.33
N PRO A 256 -3.79 -14.99 -5.17
CA PRO A 256 -4.33 -14.45 -3.93
C PRO A 256 -4.15 -15.37 -2.72
N ARG A 257 -4.23 -16.70 -2.93
CA ARG A 257 -4.07 -17.69 -1.85
C ARG A 257 -2.65 -17.63 -1.29
N LYS A 258 -1.64 -17.68 -2.17
CA LYS A 258 -0.24 -17.56 -1.75
C LYS A 258 0.04 -16.22 -1.07
N MET A 259 -0.46 -15.11 -1.62
CA MET A 259 -0.26 -13.80 -1.00
C MET A 259 -0.81 -13.73 0.43
N VAL A 260 -2.01 -14.26 0.67
CA VAL A 260 -2.58 -14.31 2.03
C VAL A 260 -1.74 -15.22 2.93
N ALA A 261 -1.37 -16.42 2.46
CA ALA A 261 -0.54 -17.34 3.23
C ALA A 261 0.83 -16.74 3.59
N ASP A 262 1.47 -16.02 2.67
CA ASP A 262 2.71 -15.30 2.89
C ASP A 262 2.56 -14.20 3.97
N ILE A 263 1.46 -13.45 3.94
CA ILE A 263 1.16 -12.44 4.95
C ILE A 263 0.88 -13.11 6.32
N CYS A 264 0.14 -14.21 6.35
CA CYS A 264 -0.12 -14.98 7.58
C CYS A 264 1.18 -15.52 8.18
N ALA A 265 2.09 -16.05 7.35
CA ALA A 265 3.40 -16.50 7.79
C ALA A 265 4.24 -15.37 8.41
N LEU A 266 4.19 -14.17 7.82
CA LEU A 266 4.86 -12.98 8.37
C LEU A 266 4.24 -12.53 9.70
N VAL A 267 2.91 -12.45 9.76
CA VAL A 267 2.16 -11.85 10.87
C VAL A 267 2.06 -12.78 12.08
N HIS A 268 1.72 -14.06 11.86
CA HIS A 268 1.42 -15.03 12.91
C HIS A 268 2.57 -15.98 13.22
N GLU A 269 3.33 -16.40 12.22
CA GLU A 269 4.46 -17.33 12.42
C GLU A 269 5.78 -16.59 12.69
N GLY A 270 5.82 -15.28 12.46
CA GLY A 270 7.01 -14.46 12.62
C GLY A 270 8.13 -14.80 11.63
N LYS A 271 7.79 -15.46 10.50
CA LYS A 271 8.77 -15.74 9.44
C LYS A 271 9.26 -14.43 8.86
N SER A 272 10.56 -14.36 8.62
CA SER A 272 11.13 -13.25 7.86
C SER A 272 10.62 -13.29 6.41
N ILE A 273 10.54 -12.12 5.78
CA ILE A 273 10.17 -12.02 4.36
C ILE A 273 11.13 -12.84 3.48
N ASP A 274 12.37 -12.96 3.92
CA ASP A 274 13.41 -13.73 3.25
C ASP A 274 13.09 -15.22 3.22
N GLU A 275 12.66 -15.79 4.35
CA GLU A 275 12.20 -17.18 4.43
C GLU A 275 10.93 -17.42 3.60
N ILE A 276 9.99 -16.47 3.60
CA ILE A 276 8.72 -16.56 2.88
C ILE A 276 8.93 -16.59 1.36
N LEU A 277 9.87 -15.78 0.87
CA LEU A 277 10.16 -15.66 -0.55
C LEU A 277 11.28 -16.59 -1.03
N GLY A 278 11.98 -17.27 -0.12
CA GLY A 278 13.17 -18.06 -0.47
C GLY A 278 14.34 -17.20 -0.95
N GLU A 279 14.41 -15.96 -0.46
CA GLU A 279 15.35 -14.93 -0.88
C GLU A 279 16.09 -14.41 0.35
N LYS A 280 17.37 -14.68 0.54
CA LYS A 280 18.12 -14.13 1.69
C LYS A 280 18.67 -12.76 1.34
N ARG A 281 18.64 -11.75 2.23
CA ARG A 281 19.15 -10.42 1.88
C ARG A 281 20.22 -9.82 2.81
N GLU A 282 21.35 -9.37 2.26
CA GLU A 282 22.41 -8.61 2.98
C GLU A 282 22.52 -7.14 2.50
N GLY A 283 22.72 -6.17 3.39
CA GLY A 283 22.38 -4.74 3.20
C GLY A 283 22.94 -3.96 1.99
N ASN A 284 22.27 -2.83 1.69
CA ASN A 284 22.65 -1.51 1.11
C ASN A 284 21.36 -0.65 0.95
N PHE A 285 21.29 0.46 0.18
CA PHE A 285 20.07 1.28 -0.02
C PHE A 285 19.75 1.49 -1.52
N ARG A 286 18.46 1.67 -1.87
CA ARG A 286 17.94 1.94 -3.23
C ARG A 286 17.34 3.33 -3.33
N LEU A 287 17.13 3.81 -4.56
CA LEU A 287 16.24 4.94 -4.81
C LEU A 287 14.78 4.51 -4.68
N LYS A 288 13.97 5.36 -4.06
CA LYS A 288 12.51 5.28 -4.00
C LYS A 288 11.93 6.61 -4.48
N SER A 289 10.96 6.55 -5.38
CA SER A 289 10.24 7.74 -5.84
C SER A 289 8.92 7.90 -5.07
N ILE A 290 8.54 9.16 -4.83
CA ILE A 290 7.28 9.58 -4.24
C ILE A 290 6.65 10.55 -5.27
N PRO A 291 5.94 10.02 -6.28
CA PRO A 291 5.45 10.83 -7.41
C PRO A 291 4.60 12.03 -6.99
N GLU A 292 3.86 11.92 -5.88
CA GLU A 292 2.98 12.95 -5.35
C GLU A 292 3.72 14.21 -4.90
N LYS A 293 5.03 14.10 -4.62
CA LYS A 293 5.89 15.24 -4.26
C LYS A 293 6.63 15.80 -5.47
N CYS A 294 6.54 15.17 -6.65
CA CYS A 294 7.27 15.64 -7.81
C CYS A 294 6.56 16.85 -8.43
N ILE A 295 7.27 17.96 -8.53
CA ILE A 295 6.79 19.20 -9.18
C ILE A 295 7.31 19.36 -10.62
N GLY A 296 7.96 18.32 -11.18
CA GLY A 296 8.40 18.35 -12.56
C GLY A 296 9.58 19.28 -12.85
N CYS A 297 10.29 19.78 -11.84
CA CYS A 297 11.37 20.77 -12.01
C CYS A 297 12.61 20.23 -12.76
N ARG A 298 12.68 18.92 -13.03
CA ARG A 298 13.80 18.24 -13.71
C ARG A 298 15.17 18.38 -13.06
N LEU A 299 15.26 18.96 -11.87
CA LEU A 299 16.53 19.19 -11.19
C LEU A 299 17.28 17.87 -10.95
N CYS A 300 16.56 16.79 -10.64
CA CYS A 300 17.12 15.45 -10.48
C CYS A 300 17.73 14.87 -11.76
N GLU A 301 17.18 15.18 -12.95
CA GLU A 301 17.75 14.79 -14.24
C GLU A 301 19.03 15.59 -14.51
N ILE A 302 18.98 16.91 -14.32
CA ILE A 302 20.10 17.84 -14.55
C ILE A 302 21.30 17.49 -13.66
N VAL A 303 21.09 17.28 -12.36
CA VAL A 303 22.19 16.97 -11.43
C VAL A 303 22.72 15.56 -11.63
N CYS A 304 21.88 14.62 -12.09
CA CYS A 304 22.33 13.28 -12.44
C CYS A 304 23.28 13.34 -13.64
N GLU A 305 22.88 14.01 -14.72
CA GLU A 305 23.75 14.19 -15.89
C GLU A 305 25.04 14.93 -15.50
N ARG A 306 24.94 16.07 -14.81
CA ARG A 306 26.10 16.90 -14.46
C ARG A 306 27.09 16.25 -13.50
N PHE A 307 26.62 15.32 -12.66
CA PHE A 307 27.51 14.58 -11.76
C PHE A 307 28.32 13.51 -12.51
N HIS A 308 27.76 12.94 -13.58
CA HIS A 308 28.40 11.87 -14.34
C HIS A 308 29.12 12.35 -15.60
N GLU A 309 28.71 13.48 -16.19
CA GLU A 309 29.23 14.00 -17.45
C GLU A 309 29.34 15.53 -17.47
N ILE A 310 30.19 16.05 -18.37
CA ILE A 310 30.47 17.49 -18.56
C ILE A 310 29.57 18.07 -19.68
N GLY A 311 28.37 17.52 -19.85
CA GLY A 311 27.41 17.91 -20.90
C GLY A 311 26.43 19.00 -20.48
N TYR A 312 25.78 19.63 -21.48
CA TYR A 312 24.62 20.50 -21.28
C TYR A 312 23.36 19.77 -21.78
N GLY A 313 22.55 19.20 -20.87
CA GLY A 313 21.34 18.45 -21.22
C GLY A 313 20.68 17.69 -20.06
N THR A 314 19.63 16.92 -20.39
CA THR A 314 19.02 15.89 -19.51
C THR A 314 18.93 14.51 -20.17
N TYR A 315 19.48 14.36 -21.37
CA TYR A 315 19.30 13.16 -22.20
C TYR A 315 20.20 12.00 -21.77
N ARG A 316 21.22 12.26 -20.93
CA ARG A 316 22.09 11.23 -20.34
C ARG A 316 21.81 11.01 -18.85
N ALA A 317 20.75 11.61 -18.33
CA ALA A 317 20.29 11.32 -16.98
C ALA A 317 19.90 9.84 -16.82
N ARG A 318 20.32 9.22 -15.72
CA ARG A 318 20.06 7.80 -15.39
C ARG A 318 18.69 7.58 -14.74
N LEU A 319 17.81 8.57 -14.88
CA LEU A 319 16.44 8.64 -14.42
C LEU A 319 15.72 9.67 -15.29
N ARG A 320 14.38 9.61 -15.34
CA ARG A 320 13.59 10.60 -16.08
C ARG A 320 12.36 11.04 -15.32
N ILE A 321 11.88 12.24 -15.63
CA ILE A 321 10.56 12.69 -15.21
C ILE A 321 9.60 12.54 -16.39
N GLU A 322 8.60 11.67 -16.25
CA GLU A 322 7.49 11.59 -17.20
C GLU A 322 6.51 12.73 -16.93
N PHE A 323 6.25 13.52 -17.97
CA PHE A 323 5.28 14.62 -17.96
C PHE A 323 3.92 14.09 -18.41
N PRO A 324 2.83 14.64 -17.85
CA PRO A 324 1.50 14.34 -18.37
C PRO A 324 1.43 14.71 -19.85
N LYS A 325 0.81 13.85 -20.66
CA LYS A 325 0.60 14.11 -22.10
C LYS A 325 -0.61 15.01 -22.27
N ILE A 326 -0.64 15.73 -23.39
CA ILE A 326 -1.81 16.53 -23.77
C ILE A 326 -3.02 15.59 -23.88
N GLY A 327 -4.05 15.84 -23.08
CA GLY A 327 -5.26 15.00 -22.99
C GLY A 327 -5.28 14.05 -21.79
N ASP A 328 -4.18 13.88 -21.06
CA ASP A 328 -4.22 13.25 -19.74
C ASP A 328 -4.93 14.21 -18.76
N GLU A 329 -5.84 13.70 -17.92
CA GLU A 329 -6.20 14.42 -16.69
C GLU A 329 -4.89 14.72 -15.95
N ILE A 330 -4.72 15.92 -15.38
CA ILE A 330 -3.45 16.39 -14.78
C ILE A 330 -2.98 15.41 -13.69
N LYS A 331 -2.31 14.34 -14.11
CA LYS A 331 -1.62 13.36 -13.29
C LYS A 331 -0.24 13.95 -13.12
N GLY A 332 0.12 14.22 -11.87
CA GLY A 332 1.38 14.86 -11.52
C GLY A 332 2.59 14.18 -12.18
N PHE A 333 3.71 14.87 -12.13
CA PHE A 333 4.96 14.39 -12.71
C PHE A 333 5.39 13.07 -12.09
N LYS A 334 5.88 12.14 -12.91
CA LYS A 334 6.26 10.80 -12.44
C LYS A 334 7.77 10.59 -12.58
N PRO A 335 8.52 10.51 -11.46
CA PRO A 335 9.91 10.10 -11.49
C PRO A 335 10.02 8.61 -11.82
N VAL A 336 10.65 8.30 -12.95
CA VAL A 336 11.03 6.94 -13.34
C VAL A 336 12.50 6.76 -13.04
N ILE A 337 12.78 5.82 -12.13
CA ILE A 337 14.10 5.60 -11.55
C ILE A 337 14.50 4.13 -11.65
N CYS A 338 15.79 3.86 -11.51
CA CYS A 338 16.27 2.51 -11.25
C CYS A 338 15.83 2.07 -9.84
N THR A 339 15.09 0.97 -9.76
CA THR A 339 14.69 0.36 -8.47
C THR A 339 15.68 -0.69 -7.97
N LEU A 340 16.78 -0.90 -8.71
CA LEU A 340 17.84 -1.86 -8.41
C LEU A 340 17.34 -3.31 -8.29
N CYS A 341 16.38 -3.69 -9.14
CA CYS A 341 15.76 -5.02 -9.16
C CYS A 341 16.64 -6.16 -9.71
N GLY A 342 17.82 -5.85 -10.27
CA GLY A 342 18.79 -6.84 -10.74
C GLY A 342 18.49 -7.54 -12.07
N LYS A 343 17.38 -7.24 -12.76
CA LYS A 343 17.07 -7.87 -14.07
C LYS A 343 18.15 -7.66 -15.13
N CYS A 344 18.76 -6.48 -15.16
CA CYS A 344 19.86 -6.16 -16.07
C CYS A 344 21.12 -7.00 -15.80
N VAL A 345 21.37 -7.37 -14.54
CA VAL A 345 22.47 -8.27 -14.14
C VAL A 345 22.18 -9.68 -14.61
N LYS A 346 20.96 -10.18 -14.36
CA LYS A 346 20.54 -11.52 -14.79
C LYS A 346 20.57 -11.70 -16.32
N ALA A 347 20.28 -10.63 -17.06
CA ALA A 347 20.31 -10.64 -18.52
C ALA A 347 21.72 -10.50 -19.11
N CYS A 348 22.74 -10.13 -18.33
CA CYS A 348 24.07 -9.87 -18.86
C CYS A 348 24.79 -11.18 -19.25
N PRO A 349 25.01 -11.46 -20.54
CA PRO A 349 25.52 -12.77 -20.97
C PRO A 349 27.01 -12.97 -20.62
N THR A 350 27.76 -11.89 -20.43
CA THR A 350 29.20 -11.94 -20.11
C THR A 350 29.48 -11.76 -18.61
N GLY A 351 28.44 -11.51 -17.80
CA GLY A 351 28.61 -11.16 -16.38
C GLY A 351 29.32 -9.82 -16.16
N ALA A 352 29.38 -8.96 -17.16
CA ALA A 352 30.03 -7.65 -17.07
C ALA A 352 29.28 -6.66 -16.17
N LEU A 353 27.96 -6.73 -16.10
CA LEU A 353 27.15 -5.87 -15.24
C LEU A 353 26.73 -6.66 -13.99
N VAL A 354 27.13 -6.18 -12.81
CA VAL A 354 26.85 -6.82 -11.53
C VAL A 354 26.30 -5.80 -10.53
N ILE A 355 25.63 -6.26 -9.48
CA ILE A 355 25.51 -5.45 -8.26
C ILE A 355 26.85 -5.63 -7.54
N GLY A 356 27.57 -4.56 -7.21
CA GLY A 356 28.84 -4.60 -6.49
C GLY A 356 28.68 -4.84 -4.98
N GLU A 357 29.78 -4.99 -4.25
CA GLU A 357 29.79 -5.19 -2.79
C GLU A 357 29.09 -4.06 -2.02
N LYS A 358 29.23 -2.83 -2.52
CA LYS A 358 28.56 -1.63 -1.99
C LYS A 358 27.09 -1.49 -2.43
N GLY A 359 26.54 -2.51 -3.10
CA GLY A 359 25.11 -2.66 -3.33
C GLY A 359 24.50 -1.69 -4.33
N TYR A 360 25.28 -1.25 -5.31
CA TYR A 360 24.81 -0.56 -6.51
C TYR A 360 25.37 -1.25 -7.75
N LEU A 361 24.83 -0.93 -8.93
CA LEU A 361 25.30 -1.53 -10.17
C LEU A 361 26.74 -1.09 -10.48
N VAL A 362 27.55 -2.03 -10.95
CA VAL A 362 28.94 -1.84 -11.35
C VAL A 362 29.14 -2.55 -12.69
N LEU A 363 29.82 -1.89 -13.62
CA LEU A 363 30.17 -2.43 -14.93
C LEU A 363 31.67 -2.74 -14.98
N ASP A 364 32.00 -3.97 -15.33
CA ASP A 364 33.31 -4.39 -15.78
C ASP A 364 33.43 -4.09 -17.29
N ALA A 365 34.13 -3.00 -17.61
CA ALA A 365 34.21 -2.50 -18.97
C ALA A 365 34.91 -3.47 -19.94
N ASP A 366 35.85 -4.27 -19.43
CA ASP A 366 36.65 -5.22 -20.22
C ASP A 366 35.82 -6.43 -20.65
N LYS A 367 34.88 -6.86 -19.80
CA LYS A 367 33.94 -7.95 -20.12
C LYS A 367 32.71 -7.50 -20.91
N CYS A 368 32.44 -6.20 -20.97
CA CYS A 368 31.24 -5.67 -21.59
C CYS A 368 31.38 -5.64 -23.12
N THR A 369 30.57 -6.41 -23.83
CA THR A 369 30.54 -6.46 -25.30
C THR A 369 29.67 -5.39 -25.96
N GLY A 370 28.93 -4.61 -25.17
CA GLY A 370 28.00 -3.61 -25.70
C GLY A 370 26.73 -4.18 -26.35
N CYS A 371 26.40 -5.45 -26.11
CA CYS A 371 25.28 -6.15 -26.75
C CYS A 371 23.87 -5.58 -26.46
N GLY A 372 23.71 -4.77 -25.41
CA GLY A 372 22.42 -4.12 -25.10
C GLY A 372 21.38 -4.98 -24.37
N GLU A 373 21.66 -6.24 -24.03
CA GLU A 373 20.70 -7.11 -23.30
C GLU A 373 20.18 -6.49 -21.99
N CYS A 374 21.05 -5.78 -21.28
CA CYS A 374 20.67 -5.03 -20.06
C CYS A 374 19.69 -3.88 -20.31
N VAL A 375 19.71 -3.27 -21.51
CA VAL A 375 18.75 -2.24 -21.94
C VAL A 375 17.40 -2.88 -22.15
N THR A 376 17.34 -3.94 -22.96
CA THR A 376 16.12 -4.71 -23.25
C THR A 376 15.47 -5.29 -22.00
N ALA A 377 16.28 -5.72 -21.04
CA ALA A 377 15.81 -6.32 -19.79
C ALA A 377 15.31 -5.29 -18.76
N CYS A 378 15.55 -3.99 -18.96
CA CYS A 378 15.19 -2.97 -17.99
C CYS A 378 13.67 -2.68 -18.06
N PRO A 379 12.88 -3.02 -17.03
CA PRO A 379 11.42 -2.84 -17.08
C PRO A 379 10.98 -1.39 -16.94
N TYR A 380 11.92 -0.47 -16.69
CA TYR A 380 11.65 0.96 -16.50
C TYR A 380 12.25 1.82 -17.61
N ASP A 381 12.94 1.20 -18.59
CA ASP A 381 13.63 1.91 -19.69
C ASP A 381 14.57 3.02 -19.20
N VAL A 382 15.29 2.78 -18.10
CA VAL A 382 16.26 3.73 -17.51
C VAL A 382 17.72 3.36 -17.80
N ILE A 383 17.94 2.34 -18.62
CA ILE A 383 19.26 1.93 -19.11
C ILE A 383 19.29 2.18 -20.61
N PHE A 384 20.38 2.73 -21.13
CA PHE A 384 20.61 2.98 -22.56
C PHE A 384 22.09 2.79 -22.88
N LEU A 385 22.49 2.78 -24.16
CA LEU A 385 23.89 2.73 -24.56
C LEU A 385 24.44 4.14 -24.81
N ASP A 386 25.68 4.39 -24.40
CA ASP A 386 26.44 5.60 -24.76
C ASP A 386 27.03 5.51 -26.19
N ASP A 387 27.71 6.56 -26.61
CA ASP A 387 28.33 6.67 -27.93
C ASP A 387 29.41 5.60 -28.18
N ASN A 388 29.97 5.01 -27.11
CA ASN A 388 30.96 3.94 -27.19
C ASN A 388 30.32 2.54 -27.11
N GLY A 389 28.99 2.47 -27.14
CA GLY A 389 28.23 1.23 -27.04
C GLY A 389 28.23 0.61 -25.65
N LYS A 390 28.59 1.35 -24.59
CA LYS A 390 28.57 0.88 -23.21
C LYS A 390 27.26 1.26 -22.51
N PRO A 391 26.71 0.40 -21.63
CA PRO A 391 25.46 0.70 -20.97
C PRO A 391 25.62 1.77 -19.90
N VAL A 392 24.75 2.78 -19.97
CA VAL A 392 24.54 3.80 -18.96
C VAL A 392 23.36 3.39 -18.09
N PHE A 393 23.58 3.38 -16.78
CA PHE A 393 22.60 2.95 -15.77
C PHE A 393 22.84 3.72 -14.47
N CYS A 394 21.86 3.69 -13.56
CA CYS A 394 22.03 4.28 -12.22
C CYS A 394 22.99 3.43 -11.37
N ASP A 395 24.14 4.02 -11.03
CA ASP A 395 25.16 3.49 -10.11
C ASP A 395 25.00 4.03 -8.67
N LEU A 396 23.84 4.64 -8.39
CA LEU A 396 23.54 5.29 -7.12
C LEU A 396 24.56 6.37 -6.70
N CYS A 397 25.26 6.97 -7.68
CA CYS A 397 26.35 7.91 -7.44
C CYS A 397 27.38 7.36 -6.42
N ALA A 398 27.71 6.07 -6.54
CA ALA A 398 28.60 5.35 -5.65
C ALA A 398 28.18 5.35 -4.17
N GLY A 399 26.87 5.44 -3.90
CA GLY A 399 26.30 5.51 -2.55
C GLY A 399 26.00 6.93 -2.07
N ASP A 400 26.14 7.95 -2.92
CA ASP A 400 25.82 9.33 -2.57
C ASP A 400 24.87 9.96 -3.60
N PRO A 401 23.59 9.52 -3.67
CA PRO A 401 22.70 9.86 -4.77
C PRO A 401 22.39 11.35 -4.84
N GLN A 402 22.96 12.02 -5.84
CA GLN A 402 22.79 13.46 -6.04
C GLN A 402 21.33 13.83 -6.35
N CYS A 403 20.62 12.98 -7.08
CA CYS A 403 19.20 13.19 -7.39
C CYS A 403 18.33 13.30 -6.13
N VAL A 404 18.70 12.62 -5.04
CA VAL A 404 18.05 12.72 -3.72
C VAL A 404 18.46 14.02 -3.02
N LYS A 405 19.76 14.32 -2.94
CA LYS A 405 20.30 15.54 -2.29
C LYS A 405 19.70 16.83 -2.83
N TRP A 406 19.46 16.87 -4.13
CA TRP A 406 18.96 18.04 -4.83
C TRP A 406 17.45 18.06 -4.97
N CYS A 407 16.75 16.96 -4.67
CA CYS A 407 15.29 16.95 -4.66
C CYS A 407 14.76 17.64 -3.40
N LYS A 408 14.55 18.97 -3.48
CA LYS A 408 14.03 19.77 -2.36
C LYS A 408 12.63 19.37 -1.91
N GLU A 409 11.82 18.87 -2.84
CA GLU A 409 10.48 18.37 -2.56
C GLU A 409 10.47 16.97 -1.92
N GLY A 410 11.60 16.25 -1.91
CA GLY A 410 11.67 14.88 -1.40
C GLY A 410 10.88 13.86 -2.24
N ALA A 411 10.68 14.15 -3.53
CA ALA A 411 10.10 13.22 -4.51
C ALA A 411 11.03 12.03 -4.84
N LEU A 412 12.31 12.14 -4.49
CA LEU A 412 13.30 11.06 -4.56
C LEU A 412 13.95 10.92 -3.19
N VAL A 413 13.96 9.71 -2.65
CA VAL A 413 14.59 9.37 -1.37
C VAL A 413 15.42 8.09 -1.51
N THR A 414 16.28 7.85 -0.53
CA THR A 414 16.87 6.52 -0.34
C THR A 414 16.01 5.68 0.60
N SER A 415 15.94 4.38 0.34
CA SER A 415 15.39 3.41 1.31
C SER A 415 16.36 2.25 1.42
N GLU A 416 16.47 1.62 2.59
CA GLU A 416 17.29 0.42 2.73
C GLU A 416 16.82 -0.66 1.74
N MET A 417 17.78 -1.31 1.11
CA MET A 417 17.64 -2.39 0.15
C MET A 417 18.58 -3.51 0.59
N ARG A 418 18.02 -4.53 1.24
CA ARG A 418 18.77 -5.75 1.48
C ARG A 418 18.92 -6.48 0.11
N ARG A 419 20.12 -6.93 -0.25
CA ARG A 419 20.52 -7.51 -1.56
C ARG A 419 20.14 -8.99 -1.64
N ILE A 420 19.36 -9.42 -2.65
CA ILE A 420 18.86 -10.81 -2.78
C ILE A 420 20.00 -11.80 -3.04
N ILE A 421 20.09 -12.83 -2.21
CA ILE A 421 20.94 -14.01 -2.24
C ILE A 421 19.99 -15.20 -2.39
N GLU A 422 20.22 -16.04 -3.39
CA GLU A 422 19.45 -17.28 -3.58
C GLU A 422 19.78 -18.27 -2.45
N VAL A 423 18.76 -18.82 -1.81
CA VAL A 423 18.92 -19.87 -0.80
C VAL A 423 18.95 -21.21 -1.55
N ASN A 424 20.08 -21.91 -1.48
CA ASN A 424 20.19 -23.29 -1.97
C ASN A 424 19.37 -24.26 -1.12
#